data_AF-A0A1Y5HSD8-F1
#
_entry.id   AF-A0A1Y5HSD8-F1
#
_cell.length_a   1.000
_cell.length_b   1.000
_cell.length_c   1.000
_cell.angle_alpha   90.00
_cell.angle_beta   90.00
_cell.angle_gamma   90.00
#
_symmetry.space_group_name_H-M   'P 1'
#
loop_
_entity.id
_entity.type
_entity.pdbx_description
1 polymer ?
#
loop_
_entity_poly.entity_id
_entity_poly.type
_entity_poly.pdbx_seq_one_letter_code
_entity_poly.pdbx_strand_id
1 'polypeptide(L)' 'MDKELKPAAGLILHTAFMYGELDRAQALELCAMPERSARRLLSQLKSEGLLSETSSKSPLRWEIPEHAEPWYFPGLAPLA' A
#
# COMPACT_ATOMS: atom_id res chain seq x y z
N MET A 1 -7.14 2.13 -15.62
CA MET A 1 -6.49 1.00 -16.32
C MET A 1 -5.61 0.34 -15.28
N ASP A 2 -6.07 -0.80 -14.77
CA ASP A 2 -5.42 -1.55 -13.71
C ASP A 2 -4.00 -1.87 -14.13
N LYS A 3 -3.04 -1.14 -13.54
CA LYS A 3 -1.63 -1.49 -13.68
C LYS A 3 -1.41 -2.59 -12.66
N GLU A 4 -1.19 -3.79 -13.15
CA GLU A 4 -0.77 -4.91 -12.33
C GLU A 4 0.30 -4.45 -11.32
N LEU A 5 0.06 -4.71 -10.04
CA LEU A 5 1.00 -4.36 -8.99
C LEU A 5 2.27 -5.18 -9.17
N LYS A 6 3.41 -4.51 -9.09
CA LYS A 6 4.70 -5.20 -9.12
C LYS A 6 4.81 -6.13 -7.91
N PRO A 7 5.51 -7.27 -8.01
CA PRO A 7 5.71 -8.18 -6.86
C PRO A 7 6.28 -7.50 -5.61
N ALA A 8 7.11 -6.46 -5.78
CA ALA A 8 7.63 -5.64 -4.69
C ALA A 8 6.54 -4.99 -3.81
N ALA A 9 5.32 -4.79 -4.33
CA ALA A 9 4.19 -4.31 -3.55
C ALA A 9 3.87 -5.23 -2.36
N GLY A 10 3.95 -6.55 -2.57
CA GLY A 10 3.62 -7.54 -1.54
C GLY A 10 4.48 -7.37 -0.29
N LEU A 11 5.78 -7.13 -0.47
CA LEU A 11 6.70 -6.91 0.66
C LEU A 11 6.38 -5.61 1.40
N ILE A 12 6.11 -4.53 0.68
CA ILE A 12 5.75 -3.23 1.29
C ILE A 12 4.47 -3.34 2.11
N LEU A 13 3.42 -3.92 1.51
CA LEU A 13 2.12 -4.05 2.15
C LEU A 13 2.18 -5.01 3.34
N HIS A 14 2.90 -6.12 3.23
CA HIS A 14 3.09 -7.05 4.33
C HIS A 14 3.81 -6.38 5.51
N THR A 15 4.90 -5.65 5.25
CA THR A 15 5.62 -4.95 6.31
C THR A 15 4.75 -3.87 6.97
N ALA A 16 4.06 -3.05 6.19
CA ALA A 16 3.15 -2.03 6.74
C ALA A 16 1.99 -2.65 7.53
N PHE A 17 1.45 -3.79 7.09
CA PHE A 17 0.43 -4.54 7.82
C PHE A 17 0.95 -5.08 9.16
N MET A 18 2.15 -5.66 9.16
CA MET A 18 2.75 -6.26 10.37
C MET A 18 3.10 -5.22 11.44
N TYR A 19 3.57 -4.04 11.04
CA TYR A 19 4.05 -3.00 11.97
C TYR A 19 3.07 -1.83 12.15
N GLY A 20 1.98 -1.78 11.37
CA GLY A 20 1.00 -0.68 11.36
C GLY A 20 1.48 0.58 10.61
N GLU A 21 2.78 0.82 10.57
CA GLU A 21 3.39 1.90 9.78
C GLU A 21 4.79 1.52 9.25
N LEU A 22 5.21 2.22 8.20
CA LEU A 22 6.47 2.01 7.51
C LEU A 22 7.08 3.35 7.11
N ASP A 23 8.32 3.60 7.53
CA ASP A 23 9.03 4.82 7.14
C ASP A 23 9.24 4.88 5.63
N ARG A 24 9.14 6.09 5.06
CA ARG A 24 9.26 6.28 3.61
C ARG A 24 10.62 5.82 3.07
N ALA A 25 11.70 6.08 3.81
CA ALA A 25 13.04 5.66 3.41
C ALA A 25 13.16 4.12 3.38
N GLN A 26 12.63 3.46 4.41
CA GLN A 26 12.59 1.99 4.48
C GLN A 26 11.72 1.41 3.36
N ALA A 27 10.58 2.03 3.05
CA ALA A 27 9.73 1.62 1.94
C ALA A 27 10.46 1.72 0.59
N LEU A 28 11.24 2.78 0.36
CA LEU A 28 12.04 2.92 -0.86
C LEU A 28 13.14 1.85 -0.95
N GLU A 29 13.78 1.52 0.17
CA GLU A 29 14.80 0.47 0.25
C GLU A 29 14.21 -0.92 0.01
N LEU A 30 13.10 -1.26 0.68
CA LEU A 30 12.38 -2.53 0.54
C LEU A 30 11.87 -2.79 -0.88
N CYS A 31 11.64 -1.73 -1.67
CA CYS A 31 11.26 -1.90 -3.07
C CYS A 31 12.37 -2.55 -3.92
N ALA A 32 13.63 -2.53 -3.47
CA ALA A 32 14.80 -3.13 -4.13
C ALA A 32 14.91 -2.77 -5.63
N MET A 33 14.59 -1.52 -5.97
CA MET A 33 14.55 -1.03 -7.35
C MET A 33 14.94 0.45 -7.43
N PRO A 34 15.21 1.00 -8.63
CA PRO A 34 15.55 2.41 -8.78
C PRO A 34 14.50 3.33 -8.17
N GLU A 35 14.95 4.39 -7.49
CA GLU A 35 14.10 5.25 -6.66
C GLU A 35 12.89 5.82 -7.40
N ARG A 36 13.04 6.19 -8.68
CA ARG A 36 11.93 6.65 -9.52
C ARG A 36 10.83 5.58 -9.66
N SER A 37 11.21 4.32 -9.82
CA SER A 37 10.28 3.20 -9.91
C SER A 37 9.63 2.91 -8.56
N ALA A 38 10.39 2.97 -7.47
CA ALA A 38 9.88 2.79 -6.11
C ALA A 38 8.86 3.88 -5.76
N ARG A 39 9.17 5.16 -6.01
CA ARG A 39 8.25 6.28 -5.80
C ARG A 39 6.95 6.14 -6.59
N ARG A 40 7.02 5.65 -7.83
CA ARG A 40 5.84 5.37 -8.65
C ARG A 40 4.99 4.24 -8.07
N LEU A 41 5.63 3.17 -7.57
CA LEU A 41 4.94 2.07 -6.90
C LEU A 41 4.22 2.56 -5.64
N LEU A 42 4.91 3.28 -4.75
CA LEU A 42 4.30 3.84 -3.55
C LEU A 42 3.15 4.81 -3.87
N SER A 43 3.28 5.61 -4.94
CA SER A 43 2.19 6.47 -5.39
C SER A 43 0.97 5.67 -5.88
N GLN A 44 1.20 4.55 -6.56
CA GLN A 44 0.14 3.66 -7.02
C GLN A 44 -0.60 3.02 -5.83
N LEU A 45 0.14 2.46 -4.86
CA LEU A 45 -0.44 1.87 -3.66
C LEU A 45 -1.31 2.87 -2.89
N LYS A 46 -0.88 4.13 -2.79
CA LYS A 46 -1.70 5.20 -2.20
C LYS A 46 -2.93 5.53 -3.02
N SER A 47 -2.83 5.60 -4.35
CA SER A 47 -4.00 5.88 -5.20
C SER A 47 -5.04 4.75 -5.19
N GLU A 48 -4.60 3.52 -4.93
CA GLU A 48 -5.48 2.36 -4.80
C GLU A 48 -6.04 2.20 -3.38
N GLY A 49 -5.68 3.08 -2.43
CA GLY A 49 -6.15 3.01 -1.04
C GLY A 49 -5.52 1.90 -0.21
N LEU A 50 -4.40 1.31 -0.68
CA LEU A 50 -3.66 0.27 0.03
C LEU A 50 -2.68 0.84 1.06
N LEU A 51 -2.29 2.11 0.89
CA LEU A 51 -1.46 2.86 1.82
C LEU A 51 -1.99 4.29 2.00
N SER A 52 -1.78 4.88 3.17
CA SER A 52 -2.03 6.31 3.43
C SER A 52 -0.82 7.01 4.06
N GLU A 53 -0.83 8.34 4.02
CA GLU A 53 0.10 9.20 4.76
C GLU A 53 -0.63 10.52 5.09
N THR A 54 -0.36 11.13 6.25
CA THR A 54 -0.96 12.41 6.64
C THR A 54 -0.21 13.60 6.05
N SER A 55 1.06 13.40 5.70
CA SER A 55 1.87 14.37 4.97
C SER A 55 2.98 13.65 4.19
N SER A 56 3.68 14.37 3.31
CA SER A 56 4.83 13.81 2.59
C SER A 56 6.00 13.38 3.48
N LYS A 57 6.00 13.78 4.76
CA LYS A 57 7.01 13.44 5.77
C LYS A 57 6.55 12.39 6.77
N SER A 58 5.26 12.01 6.79
CA SER A 58 4.76 11.02 7.73
C SER A 58 5.07 9.60 7.25
N PRO A 59 5.13 8.61 8.17
CA PRO A 59 5.15 7.20 7.81
C PRO A 59 3.98 6.82 6.89
N LEU A 60 4.19 5.78 6.10
CA LEU A 60 3.15 5.12 5.32
C LEU A 60 2.38 4.16 6.23
N ARG A 61 1.06 4.23 6.22
CA ARG A 61 0.19 3.35 7.01
C ARG A 61 -0.51 2.38 6.09
N TRP A 62 -0.68 1.14 6.54
CA TRP A 62 -1.50 0.17 5.84
C TRP A 62 -2.98 0.53 5.98
N GLU A 63 -3.72 0.40 4.88
CA GLU A 63 -5.14 0.71 4.82
C GLU A 63 -5.92 -0.43 4.17
N ILE A 64 -7.22 -0.46 4.43
CA ILE A 64 -8.15 -1.38 3.79
C ILE A 64 -8.86 -0.61 2.68
N PRO A 65 -8.57 -0.89 1.40
CA PRO A 65 -9.23 -0.17 0.33
C PRO A 65 -10.68 -0.64 0.19
N GLU A 66 -11.58 0.31 -0.09
CA GLU A 66 -13.02 0.05 -0.23
C GLU A 66 -13.33 -1.07 -1.24
N HIS A 67 -12.61 -1.10 -2.36
CA HIS A 67 -12.83 -2.12 -3.40
C HIS A 67 -12.44 -3.55 -2.97
N ALA A 68 -11.64 -3.70 -1.91
CA ALA A 68 -11.24 -4.99 -1.36
C ALA A 68 -11.99 -5.34 -0.06
N GLU A 69 -12.80 -4.43 0.48
CA GLU A 69 -13.59 -4.67 1.69
C GLU A 69 -14.42 -5.97 1.61
N PRO A 70 -15.14 -6.29 0.51
CA PRO A 70 -15.92 -7.52 0.44
C PRO A 70 -15.07 -8.80 0.49
N TRP A 71 -13.80 -8.71 0.10
CA TRP A 71 -12.86 -9.84 0.15
C TRP A 71 -12.29 -10.06 1.55
N TYR A 72 -11.96 -8.97 2.25
CA TYR A 72 -11.43 -9.05 3.61
C TYR A 72 -12.52 -9.35 4.64
N PHE A 73 -13.73 -8.80 4.45
CA PHE A 73 -14.83 -8.90 5.39
C PHE A 73 -16.14 -9.28 4.69
N PRO A 74 -16.25 -10.52 4.17
CA PRO A 74 -17.41 -10.97 3.39
C PRO A 74 -18.75 -10.97 4.14
N GLY A 75 -18.73 -10.83 5.47
CA GLY A 75 -19.94 -10.70 6.30
C GLY A 75 -20.18 -9.31 6.89
N LEU A 76 -19.29 -8.34 6.62
CA LEU A 76 -19.41 -6.95 7.09
C LEU A 76 -19.86 -6.02 5.96
N ALA A 77 -19.37 -6.26 4.75
CA ALA A 77 -19.79 -5.52 3.58
C ALA A 77 -21.32 -5.71 3.39
N PRO A 78 -22.10 -4.64 3.12
CA PRO A 78 -23.49 -4.80 2.74
C PRO A 78 -23.55 -5.78 1.58
N LEU A 79 -24.48 -6.75 1.64
CA LEU A 79 -24.78 -7.58 0.48
C LEU A 79 -25.21 -6.65 -0.65
N ALA A 80 -24.31 -6.45 -1.62
CA ALA A 80 -24.57 -5.64 -2.81
C ALA A 80 -25.71 -6.24 -3.65
#